data_AF-K3WE78-F1
#
_entry.id   AF-K3WE78-F1
#
_cell.length_a   1.000
_cell.length_b   1.000
_cell.length_c   1.000
_cell.angle_alpha   90.00
_cell.angle_beta   90.00
_cell.angle_gamma   90.00
#
_symmetry.space_group_name_H-M   'P 1'
#
loop_
_entity.id
_entity.type
_entity.pdbx_description
1 polymer ?
#
loop_
_entity_poly.entity_id
_entity_poly.type
_entity_poly.pdbx_seq_one_letter_code
_entity_poly.pdbx_strand_id
1 'polypeptide(L)'
;METLQQQLKQLTPEQVRQLLDASGHTQLLQQQAEPQERAAAVLQQVEQAKQRGNERFREKVYLDAVKEYSICVHLDPQNAVCLSNRAAAHLK
;
A
#
# COMPACT_ATOMS: atom_id res chain seq x y z
N MET A 1 -33.93 23.19 -14.62
CA MET A 1 -32.47 22.88 -14.70
C MET A 1 -31.90 22.45 -13.34
N GLU A 2 -32.44 22.91 -12.20
CA GLU A 2 -31.95 22.54 -10.85
C GLU A 2 -32.22 21.08 -10.41
N THR A 3 -33.18 20.39 -11.03
CA THR A 3 -33.60 19.04 -10.63
C THR A 3 -32.54 17.97 -10.86
N LEU A 4 -31.73 18.11 -11.91
CA LEU A 4 -30.74 17.11 -12.30
C LEU A 4 -29.52 17.08 -11.36
N GLN A 5 -29.04 18.26 -10.94
CA GLN A 5 -28.00 18.37 -9.91
C GLN A 5 -28.49 17.84 -8.55
N GLN A 6 -29.76 18.03 -8.23
CA GLN A 6 -30.34 17.59 -6.96
C GLN A 6 -30.58 16.08 -6.93
N GLN A 7 -30.86 15.46 -8.07
CA GLN A 7 -30.91 14.00 -8.23
C GLN A 7 -29.52 13.36 -8.18
N LEU A 8 -28.50 13.98 -8.77
CA LEU A 8 -27.11 13.51 -8.68
C LEU A 8 -26.59 13.46 -7.23
N LYS A 9 -27.07 14.36 -6.35
CA LYS A 9 -26.74 14.36 -4.92
C LYS A 9 -27.49 13.31 -4.09
N GLN A 10 -28.51 12.65 -4.63
CA GLN A 10 -29.28 11.59 -3.96
C GLN A 10 -28.80 10.18 -4.33
N LEU A 11 -27.84 10.07 -5.24
CA LEU A 11 -27.25 8.78 -5.58
C LEU A 11 -26.42 8.27 -4.40
N THR A 12 -26.64 7.00 -4.04
CA THR A 12 -25.80 6.36 -3.04
C THR A 12 -24.38 6.16 -3.58
N PRO A 13 -23.36 6.05 -2.71
CA PRO A 13 -22.00 5.76 -3.13
C PRO A 13 -21.90 4.50 -4.01
N GLU A 14 -22.71 3.47 -3.76
CA GLU A 14 -22.81 2.30 -4.65
C GLU A 14 -23.35 2.63 -6.04
N GLN A 15 -24.40 3.43 -6.15
CA GLN A 15 -25.02 3.75 -7.44
C GLN A 15 -24.09 4.61 -8.30
N VAL A 16 -23.36 5.55 -7.68
CA VAL A 16 -22.33 6.33 -8.35
C VAL A 16 -21.20 5.41 -8.84
N ARG A 17 -20.78 4.45 -8.01
CA ARG A 17 -19.74 3.48 -8.37
C ARG A 17 -20.16 2.59 -9.54
N GLN A 18 -21.39 2.07 -9.53
CA GLN A 18 -21.93 1.28 -10.64
C GLN A 18 -22.05 2.06 -11.95
N LEU A 19 -22.44 3.34 -11.90
CA LEU A 19 -22.47 4.22 -13.08
C LEU A 19 -21.07 4.50 -13.63
N LEU A 20 -20.10 4.68 -12.73
CA LEU A 20 -18.69 4.87 -13.10
C LEU A 20 -18.09 3.58 -13.66
N ASP A 21 -18.52 2.41 -13.16
CA ASP A 21 -18.19 1.09 -13.69
C ASP A 21 -18.76 0.86 -15.09
N ALA A 22 -20.04 1.20 -15.31
CA ALA A 22 -20.67 1.09 -16.62
C ALA A 22 -20.08 2.04 -17.67
N SER A 23 -19.52 3.18 -17.24
CA SER A 23 -18.87 4.16 -18.13
C SER A 23 -17.37 3.93 -18.32
N GLY A 24 -16.79 2.89 -17.70
CA GLY A 24 -15.35 2.58 -17.78
C GLY A 24 -14.46 3.59 -17.04
N HIS A 25 -15.03 4.49 -16.26
CA HIS A 25 -14.31 5.51 -15.49
C HIS A 25 -13.86 5.00 -14.11
N THR A 26 -14.09 3.71 -13.79
CA THR A 26 -13.63 3.05 -12.54
C THR A 26 -12.14 3.24 -12.25
N GLN A 27 -11.30 3.28 -13.30
CA GLN A 27 -9.86 3.47 -13.13
C GLN A 27 -9.52 4.84 -12.52
N LEU A 28 -10.33 5.87 -12.77
CA LEU A 28 -10.12 7.20 -12.17
C LEU A 28 -10.43 7.18 -10.67
N LEU A 29 -11.42 6.39 -10.22
CA LEU A 29 -11.70 6.22 -8.79
C LEU A 29 -10.56 5.50 -8.06
N GLN A 30 -9.95 4.48 -8.68
CA GLN A 30 -8.77 3.83 -8.10
C GLN A 30 -7.59 4.80 -7.97
N GLN A 31 -7.45 5.72 -8.93
CA GLN A 31 -6.45 6.79 -8.88
C GLN A 31 -6.79 7.92 -7.91
N GLN A 32 -8.02 7.93 -7.36
CA GLN A 32 -8.52 8.90 -6.38
C GLN A 32 -8.57 8.33 -4.95
N ALA A 33 -7.93 7.19 -4.66
CA ALA A 33 -7.83 6.68 -3.29
C ALA A 33 -7.40 7.80 -2.34
N GLU A 34 -8.09 7.94 -1.21
CA GLU A 34 -7.85 9.04 -0.28
C GLU A 34 -6.41 8.97 0.24
N PRO A 35 -5.72 10.09 0.50
CA PRO A 35 -4.32 10.09 0.96
C PRO A 35 -4.07 9.16 2.16
N GLN A 36 -5.06 9.03 3.03
CA GLN A 36 -5.03 8.18 4.20
C GLN A 36 -5.04 6.68 3.86
N GLU A 37 -5.81 6.26 2.85
CA GLU A 37 -5.84 4.86 2.38
C GLU A 37 -4.52 4.49 1.72
N ARG A 38 -3.93 5.41 0.94
CA ARG A 38 -2.60 5.21 0.34
C ARG A 38 -1.53 5.07 1.41
N ALA A 39 -1.55 5.93 2.42
CA ALA A 39 -0.62 5.85 3.55
C ALA A 39 -0.77 4.52 4.30
N ALA A 40 -2.00 4.07 4.55
CA ALA A 40 -2.27 2.78 5.18
C ALA A 40 -1.74 1.60 4.33
N ALA A 41 -1.93 1.64 3.01
CA ALA A 41 -1.41 0.63 2.10
C ALA A 41 0.13 0.57 2.12
N VAL A 42 0.81 1.72 2.14
CA VAL A 42 2.27 1.79 2.25
C VAL A 42 2.74 1.19 3.58
N LEU A 43 2.10 1.55 4.71
CA LEU A 43 2.42 0.98 6.02
C LEU A 43 2.25 -0.55 6.04
N GLN A 44 1.20 -1.06 5.40
CA GLN A 44 1.00 -2.50 5.27
C GLN A 44 2.12 -3.15 4.44
N GLN A 45 2.55 -2.53 3.34
CA GLN A 45 3.65 -3.03 2.52
C GLN A 45 4.99 -3.04 3.29
N VAL A 46 5.25 -2.00 4.10
CA VAL A 46 6.42 -1.92 4.99
C VAL A 46 6.43 -3.11 5.96
N GLU A 47 5.30 -3.38 6.61
CA GLU A 47 5.19 -4.48 7.58
C GLU A 47 5.37 -5.85 6.90
N GLN A 48 4.78 -6.05 5.72
CA GLN A 48 4.94 -7.28 4.96
C GLN A 48 6.40 -7.51 4.53
N ALA A 49 7.08 -6.46 4.04
CA ALA A 49 8.50 -6.56 3.68
C ALA A 49 9.38 -6.90 4.89
N LYS A 50 9.10 -6.30 6.05
CA LYS A 50 9.76 -6.65 7.30
C LYS A 50 9.55 -8.12 7.68
N GLN A 51 8.31 -8.61 7.58
CA GLN A 51 7.98 -10.01 7.91
C GLN A 51 8.69 -11.00 6.99
N ARG A 52 8.65 -10.78 5.66
CA ARG A 52 9.39 -11.61 4.70
C ARG A 52 10.90 -11.59 4.95
N GLY A 53 11.47 -10.42 5.28
CA GLY A 53 12.88 -10.31 5.67
C GLY A 53 13.20 -11.15 6.92
N ASN A 54 12.32 -11.12 7.93
CA ASN A 54 12.47 -11.92 9.14
C ASN A 54 12.39 -13.43 8.85
N GLU A 55 11.49 -13.85 7.96
CA GLU A 55 11.37 -15.25 7.52
C GLU A 55 12.66 -15.72 6.82
N ARG A 56 13.13 -14.97 5.82
CA ARG A 56 14.37 -15.28 5.10
C ARG A 56 15.59 -15.31 6.03
N PHE A 57 15.63 -14.43 7.02
CA PHE A 57 16.68 -14.42 8.02
C PHE A 57 16.67 -15.69 8.89
N ARG A 58 15.48 -16.16 9.29
CA ARG A 58 15.32 -17.43 10.04
C ARG A 58 15.70 -18.65 9.21
N GLU A 59 15.42 -18.62 7.92
CA GLU A 59 15.84 -19.64 6.94
C GLU A 59 17.35 -19.59 6.63
N LYS A 60 18.10 -18.64 7.21
CA LYS A 60 19.52 -18.38 6.95
C LYS A 60 19.83 -17.98 5.50
N VAL A 61 18.82 -17.50 4.76
CA VAL A 61 18.99 -16.97 3.40
C VAL A 61 19.23 -15.45 3.49
N TYR A 62 20.41 -15.08 3.96
CA TYR A 62 20.71 -13.71 4.37
C TYR A 62 20.68 -12.70 3.21
N LEU A 63 21.10 -13.09 2.00
CA LEU A 63 21.03 -12.22 0.83
C LEU A 63 19.59 -11.84 0.47
N ASP A 64 18.65 -12.77 0.57
CA ASP A 64 17.25 -12.49 0.31
C ASP A 64 16.61 -11.70 1.46
N ALA A 65 17.03 -11.94 2.71
CA ALA A 65 16.65 -11.10 3.84
C ALA A 65 17.08 -9.64 3.63
N VAL A 66 18.32 -9.40 3.15
CA VAL A 66 18.81 -8.05 2.82
C VAL A 66 17.93 -7.38 1.75
N LYS A 67 17.51 -8.11 0.71
CA LYS A 67 16.62 -7.57 -0.34
C LYS A 67 15.28 -7.14 0.26
N GLU A 68 14.65 -7.99 1.04
CA GLU A 68 13.35 -7.69 1.67
C GLU A 68 13.43 -6.52 2.65
N TYR A 69 14.47 -6.46 3.49
CA TYR A 69 14.66 -5.29 4.36
C TYR A 69 14.99 -4.02 3.58
N SER A 70 15.64 -4.13 2.42
CA SER A 70 15.89 -2.96 1.56
C SER A 70 14.59 -2.41 0.96
N ILE A 71 13.63 -3.29 0.62
CA ILE A 71 12.27 -2.86 0.23
C ILE A 71 11.60 -2.12 1.40
N CYS A 72 11.67 -2.67 2.61
CA CYS A 72 11.14 -1.98 3.79
C CYS A 72 11.75 -0.58 3.98
N VAL A 73 13.07 -0.45 3.89
CA VAL A 73 13.78 0.84 4.02
C VAL A 73 13.47 1.79 2.86
N HIS A 74 13.18 1.29 1.66
CA HIS A 74 12.78 2.14 0.54
C HIS A 74 11.39 2.76 0.76
N LEU A 75 10.47 1.99 1.34
CA LEU A 75 9.11 2.43 1.64
C LEU A 75 9.04 3.30 2.90
N ASP A 76 9.84 2.99 3.91
CA ASP A 76 9.99 3.75 5.14
C ASP A 76 11.47 3.91 5.51
N PRO A 77 12.14 4.98 5.01
CA PRO A 77 13.55 5.23 5.28
C PRO A 77 13.90 5.45 6.75
N GLN A 78 12.90 5.76 7.58
CA GLN A 78 13.09 6.01 9.02
C GLN A 78 12.82 4.77 9.88
N ASN A 79 12.54 3.63 9.25
CA ASN A 79 12.29 2.38 9.95
C ASN A 79 13.56 1.83 10.61
N ALA A 80 13.80 2.19 11.88
CA ALA A 80 14.96 1.75 12.63
C ALA A 80 15.10 0.22 12.72
N VAL A 81 13.97 -0.50 12.76
CA VAL A 81 13.96 -1.97 12.83
C VAL A 81 14.47 -2.57 11.52
N CYS A 82 13.95 -2.14 10.38
CA CYS A 82 14.40 -2.65 9.08
C CYS A 82 15.86 -2.29 8.78
N LEU A 83 16.32 -1.10 9.18
CA LEU A 83 17.74 -0.72 9.08
C LEU A 83 18.62 -1.66 9.92
N SER A 84 18.24 -1.91 11.16
CA SER A 84 19.00 -2.76 12.09
C SER A 84 19.02 -4.22 11.63
N ASN A 85 17.87 -4.75 11.20
CA ASN A 85 17.77 -6.13 10.72
C ASN A 85 18.53 -6.34 9.41
N ARG A 86 18.55 -5.34 8.51
CA ARG A 86 19.37 -5.38 7.30
C ARG A 86 20.87 -5.41 7.63
N ALA A 87 21.31 -4.59 8.58
CA ALA A 87 22.69 -4.61 9.05
C ALA A 87 23.05 -5.98 9.65
N ALA A 88 22.17 -6.54 10.49
CA ALA A 88 22.35 -7.88 11.03
C ALA A 88 22.45 -8.95 9.93
N ALA A 89 21.65 -8.86 8.87
CA ALA A 89 21.70 -9.78 7.73
C ALA A 89 23.01 -9.68 6.93
N HIS A 90 23.62 -8.49 6.82
CA HIS A 90 24.94 -8.36 6.21
C HIS A 90 26.08 -8.94 7.06
N LEU A 91 25.88 -9.08 8.37
CA LEU A 91 26.89 -9.58 9.31
C LEU A 91 26.83 -11.12 9.49
N LYS A 92 25.86 -11.80 8.89
CA LYS A 92 25.70 -13.25 8.98
C LYS A 92 26.22 -13.95 7.73
#